data_AF-A0AB36RUA3-F1
#
_entry.id   AF-A0AB36RUA3-F1
#
_cell.length_a   1.000
_cell.length_b   1.000
_cell.length_c   1.000
_cell.angle_alpha   90.00
_cell.angle_beta   90.00
_cell.angle_gamma   90.00
#
_symmetry.space_group_name_H-M   'P 1'
#
loop_
_entity.id
_entity.type
_entity.pdbx_description
1 polymer ?
#
loop_
_entity_poly.entity_id
_entity_poly.type
_entity_poly.pdbx_seq_one_letter_code
_entity_poly.pdbx_strand_id
1 'polypeptide(L)'
;MKRQALAAMIASLFALAACGGEPAAQAPAASAEAASSAAQAAAETPAGELPVIDAVTTHAPEVPPAIDRDYPAKVRVKMETVEKTMKMDDGVEYRYWTFDGDVPGRMIRVREGDTVEVEFSNNPSSTVPHNVDFHAATGQGGGAAATFTAPGRTSTFSFKALQPGLYIYHCAVAPVGMHIANGMYGLILVEPKEGLPKVDKEFYIVQGDFYTKGKKGAQGLQPFDMDKAVAEQPEYVVFNGHVGSIAGDNALKAKAGETVRMYVGNGGPNLVSSFHVIGEIFDKVYVEGGKLINENVQSTIVPAGGSAIVEFKVDIPGSYTLVDHSIFRAFNKGALGQLKVEGAENPEIMTQKLSDTAYAGNGAAPAASAPAASAPAKSDY
;
A
#
# COMPACT_ATOMS: atom_id res chain seq x y z
N MET A 1 -13.71 -42.81 38.23
CA MET A 1 -15.17 -43.07 38.24
C MET A 1 -15.60 -43.57 36.87
N LYS A 2 -16.69 -44.34 36.83
CA LYS A 2 -17.03 -45.37 35.84
C LYS A 2 -17.26 -44.87 34.40
N ARG A 3 -16.93 -45.75 33.46
CA ARG A 3 -17.35 -45.81 32.05
C ARG A 3 -18.88 -45.71 31.91
N GLN A 4 -19.37 -45.09 30.83
CA GLN A 4 -20.34 -45.72 29.93
C GLN A 4 -20.47 -44.96 28.61
N ALA A 5 -20.36 -45.72 27.52
CA ALA A 5 -20.58 -45.32 26.14
C ALA A 5 -22.05 -45.50 25.77
N LEU A 6 -22.54 -44.76 24.76
CA LEU A 6 -23.53 -45.30 23.83
C LEU A 6 -23.48 -44.57 22.49
N ALA A 7 -23.18 -45.33 21.45
CA ALA A 7 -23.43 -45.01 20.05
C ALA A 7 -24.41 -46.05 19.51
N ALA A 8 -25.40 -45.65 18.71
CA ALA A 8 -26.09 -46.53 17.77
C ALA A 8 -26.86 -45.71 16.72
N MET A 9 -26.56 -45.99 15.45
CA MET A 9 -27.32 -45.60 14.26
C MET A 9 -28.69 -46.29 14.22
N ILE A 10 -29.69 -45.64 13.61
CA ILE A 10 -30.78 -46.33 12.92
C ILE A 10 -31.03 -45.63 11.58
N ALA A 11 -30.89 -46.40 10.50
CA ALA A 11 -31.27 -46.06 9.14
C ALA A 11 -32.67 -46.62 8.84
N SER A 12 -33.46 -45.89 8.03
CA SER A 12 -34.76 -46.37 7.54
C SER A 12 -34.90 -46.03 6.05
N LEU A 13 -34.70 -47.03 5.19
CA LEU A 13 -35.17 -47.05 3.81
C LEU A 13 -36.68 -47.28 3.77
N PHE A 14 -37.39 -46.64 2.84
CA PHE A 14 -38.61 -47.20 2.25
C PHE A 14 -38.71 -46.77 0.77
N ALA A 15 -38.82 -47.77 -0.10
CA ALA A 15 -39.13 -47.64 -1.52
C ALA A 15 -40.09 -48.77 -1.96
N LEU A 16 -40.79 -48.50 -3.06
CA LEU A 16 -41.76 -49.30 -3.85
C LEU A 16 -43.21 -49.38 -3.32
N ALA A 17 -44.27 -49.47 -4.13
CA ALA A 17 -44.66 -49.13 -5.52
C ALA A 17 -45.97 -49.90 -5.80
N ALA A 18 -46.97 -49.30 -6.47
CA ALA A 18 -47.98 -49.95 -7.35
C ALA A 18 -49.02 -48.89 -7.81
N CYS A 19 -49.04 -48.48 -9.09
CA CYS A 19 -49.89 -48.99 -10.21
C CYS A 19 -51.39 -48.66 -10.03
N GLY A 20 -52.13 -48.05 -10.97
CA GLY A 20 -51.89 -47.62 -12.35
C GLY A 20 -53.24 -47.18 -12.97
N GLY A 21 -53.21 -46.49 -14.12
CA GLY A 21 -54.41 -46.20 -14.91
C GLY A 21 -54.26 -44.98 -15.83
N GLU A 22 -53.83 -45.21 -17.07
CA GLU A 22 -53.89 -44.27 -18.21
C GLU A 22 -54.84 -44.87 -19.27
N PRO A 23 -55.41 -44.10 -20.23
CA PRO A 23 -54.68 -43.93 -21.48
C PRO A 23 -54.89 -42.62 -22.29
N ALA A 24 -53.81 -42.28 -23.01
CA ALA A 24 -53.72 -41.88 -24.43
C ALA A 24 -54.06 -40.42 -24.90
N ALA A 25 -52.96 -39.69 -25.10
CA ALA A 25 -52.47 -39.12 -26.38
C ALA A 25 -53.21 -38.00 -27.11
N GLN A 26 -52.54 -36.83 -27.19
CA GLN A 26 -52.40 -36.02 -28.41
C GLN A 26 -51.19 -35.07 -28.29
N ALA A 27 -50.22 -35.20 -29.20
CA ALA A 27 -49.16 -34.22 -29.41
C ALA A 27 -49.67 -33.07 -30.28
N PRO A 28 -49.10 -31.86 -30.17
CA PRO A 28 -48.37 -31.38 -31.34
C PRO A 28 -47.11 -30.54 -31.08
N ALA A 29 -46.22 -30.65 -32.08
CA ALA A 29 -45.35 -29.63 -32.67
C ALA A 29 -44.29 -28.92 -31.81
N ALA A 30 -43.05 -29.32 -32.05
CA ALA A 30 -41.85 -28.54 -31.82
C ALA A 30 -41.94 -27.18 -32.54
N SER A 31 -41.67 -26.12 -31.78
CA SER A 31 -41.21 -24.83 -32.32
C SER A 31 -39.79 -24.61 -31.82
N ALA A 32 -38.89 -24.50 -32.79
CA ALA A 32 -37.51 -24.15 -32.60
C ALA A 32 -37.43 -22.67 -32.24
N GLU A 33 -36.84 -22.35 -31.10
CA GLU A 33 -36.15 -21.09 -30.85
C GLU A 33 -35.17 -21.30 -29.69
N ALA A 34 -34.13 -22.09 -29.98
CA ALA A 34 -32.90 -22.03 -29.23
C ALA A 34 -32.20 -20.72 -29.62
N ALA A 35 -32.52 -19.64 -28.91
CA ALA A 35 -31.75 -18.42 -28.96
C ALA A 35 -30.35 -18.73 -28.40
N SER A 36 -29.41 -18.96 -29.33
CA SER A 36 -28.00 -19.07 -29.09
C SER A 36 -27.51 -17.81 -28.36
N SER A 37 -27.32 -17.90 -27.05
CA SER A 37 -26.46 -16.97 -26.30
C SER A 37 -25.06 -17.57 -26.17
N ALA A 38 -24.46 -17.87 -27.32
CA ALA A 38 -23.02 -17.90 -27.40
C ALA A 38 -22.53 -16.45 -27.36
N ALA A 39 -22.42 -15.89 -26.15
CA ALA A 39 -21.50 -14.79 -25.93
C ALA A 39 -20.13 -15.34 -26.33
N GLN A 40 -19.65 -14.95 -27.51
CA GLN A 40 -18.27 -15.20 -27.92
C GLN A 40 -17.39 -14.60 -26.84
N ALA A 41 -16.84 -15.45 -25.97
CA ALA A 41 -15.61 -15.14 -25.28
C ALA A 41 -14.62 -14.78 -26.40
N ALA A 42 -14.31 -13.49 -26.53
CA ALA A 42 -13.24 -13.06 -27.42
C ALA A 42 -12.02 -13.91 -27.05
N ALA A 43 -11.50 -14.67 -28.02
CA ALA A 43 -10.34 -15.50 -27.80
C ALA A 43 -9.21 -14.60 -27.28
N GLU A 44 -8.87 -14.74 -26.00
CA GLU A 44 -7.81 -13.94 -25.42
C GLU A 44 -6.48 -14.36 -26.06
N THR A 45 -5.71 -13.38 -26.53
CA THR A 45 -4.37 -13.63 -27.10
C THR A 45 -3.49 -14.31 -26.05
N PRO A 46 -2.91 -15.49 -26.34
CA PRO A 46 -2.01 -16.17 -25.42
C PRO A 46 -0.82 -15.27 -25.05
N ALA A 47 -0.37 -15.32 -23.79
CA ALA A 47 0.73 -14.49 -23.31
C ALA A 47 2.04 -14.65 -24.09
N GLY A 48 2.27 -15.82 -24.70
CA GLY A 48 3.44 -16.12 -25.54
C GLY A 48 3.48 -15.37 -26.88
N GLU A 49 2.38 -14.76 -27.29
CA GLU A 49 2.24 -13.99 -28.54
C GLU A 49 2.30 -12.47 -28.31
N LEU A 50 2.32 -12.03 -27.04
CA LEU A 50 2.38 -10.62 -26.68
C LEU A 50 3.81 -10.06 -26.84
N PRO A 51 3.97 -8.77 -27.19
CA PRO A 51 5.27 -8.12 -27.16
C PRO A 51 5.84 -8.15 -25.74
N VAL A 52 7.11 -8.55 -25.60
CA VAL A 52 7.79 -8.65 -24.31
C VAL A 52 8.46 -7.33 -23.97
N ILE A 53 8.23 -6.83 -22.76
CA ILE A 53 8.78 -5.58 -22.23
C ILE A 53 9.41 -5.85 -20.88
N ASP A 54 10.63 -5.37 -20.64
CA ASP A 54 11.21 -5.39 -19.29
C ASP A 54 10.65 -4.25 -18.46
N ALA A 55 10.21 -4.57 -17.24
CA ALA A 55 9.60 -3.60 -16.35
C ALA A 55 10.62 -2.53 -15.93
N VAL A 56 10.19 -1.26 -15.99
CA VAL A 56 10.88 -0.18 -15.30
C VAL A 56 10.30 -0.12 -13.89
N THR A 57 11.12 -0.40 -12.88
CA THR A 57 10.73 -0.34 -11.47
C THR A 57 11.61 0.65 -10.71
N THR A 58 11.07 1.29 -9.68
CA THR A 58 11.74 2.38 -8.94
C THR A 58 11.79 2.09 -7.45
N HIS A 59 12.84 2.53 -6.77
CA HIS A 59 12.82 2.59 -5.30
C HIS A 59 11.96 3.77 -4.85
N ALA A 60 11.34 3.64 -3.67
CA ALA A 60 10.65 4.77 -3.06
C ALA A 60 11.65 5.92 -2.75
N PRO A 61 11.23 7.20 -2.90
CA PRO A 61 9.89 7.67 -3.21
C PRO A 61 9.60 7.87 -4.71
N GLU A 62 10.43 7.37 -5.62
CA GLU A 62 10.24 7.52 -7.06
C GLU A 62 9.15 6.57 -7.60
N VAL A 63 8.51 6.98 -8.70
CA VAL A 63 7.44 6.23 -9.39
C VAL A 63 7.89 5.93 -10.82
N PRO A 64 7.61 4.73 -11.39
CA PRO A 64 7.94 4.46 -12.79
C PRO A 64 7.18 5.40 -13.74
N PRO A 65 7.74 5.74 -14.91
CA PRO A 65 7.07 6.58 -15.90
C PRO A 65 5.69 6.04 -16.30
N ALA A 66 4.79 6.95 -16.67
CA ALA A 66 3.48 6.60 -17.21
C ALA A 66 3.58 5.72 -18.47
N ILE A 67 2.59 4.84 -18.65
CA ILE A 67 2.57 3.90 -19.77
C ILE A 67 1.92 4.56 -20.99
N ASP A 68 2.73 4.89 -22.00
CA ASP A 68 2.27 5.44 -23.28
C ASP A 68 1.92 4.33 -24.31
N ARG A 69 1.34 3.21 -23.86
CA ARG A 69 0.90 2.09 -24.72
C ARG A 69 -0.62 1.97 -24.76
N ASP A 70 -1.15 1.66 -25.93
CA ASP A 70 -2.56 1.35 -26.17
C ASP A 70 -2.84 -0.16 -26.35
N TYR A 71 -1.81 -1.01 -26.28
CA TYR A 71 -1.88 -2.47 -26.43
C TYR A 71 -1.35 -3.24 -25.20
N PRO A 72 -1.84 -4.46 -24.92
CA PRO A 72 -1.32 -5.31 -23.84
C PRO A 72 0.06 -5.91 -24.19
N ALA A 73 0.88 -6.13 -23.17
CA ALA A 73 2.22 -6.68 -23.29
C ALA A 73 2.49 -7.80 -22.27
N LYS A 74 3.55 -8.58 -22.50
CA LYS A 74 4.16 -9.45 -21.49
C LYS A 74 5.24 -8.65 -20.77
N VAL A 75 4.96 -8.17 -19.57
CA VAL A 75 5.88 -7.35 -18.77
C VAL A 75 6.70 -8.24 -17.84
N ARG A 76 8.02 -8.29 -18.04
CA ARG A 76 8.94 -9.08 -17.21
C ARG A 76 9.43 -8.26 -16.02
N VAL A 77 9.19 -8.76 -14.83
CA VAL A 77 9.61 -8.17 -13.56
C VAL A 77 10.64 -9.10 -12.93
N LYS A 78 11.78 -8.53 -12.51
CA LYS A 78 12.75 -9.23 -11.68
C LYS A 78 12.65 -8.71 -10.26
N MET A 79 12.64 -9.62 -9.29
CA MET A 79 12.60 -9.31 -7.87
C MET A 79 13.59 -10.21 -7.14
N GLU A 80 14.37 -9.63 -6.24
CA GLU A 80 15.25 -10.37 -5.34
C GLU A 80 14.82 -10.12 -3.89
N THR A 81 14.75 -11.17 -3.07
CA THR A 81 14.58 -11.02 -1.63
C THR A 81 15.92 -11.03 -0.92
N VAL A 82 16.14 -10.03 -0.06
CA VAL A 82 17.39 -9.83 0.68
C VAL A 82 17.09 -9.53 2.15
N GLU A 83 17.68 -10.32 3.03
CA GLU A 83 17.70 -10.02 4.46
C GLU A 83 18.95 -9.19 4.81
N LYS A 84 18.77 -8.02 5.42
CA LYS A 84 19.89 -7.09 5.70
C LYS A 84 19.63 -6.24 6.93
N THR A 85 20.71 -5.84 7.60
CA THR A 85 20.65 -4.91 8.71
C THR A 85 20.71 -3.48 8.16
N MET A 86 19.75 -2.63 8.54
CA MET A 86 19.74 -1.22 8.18
C MET A 86 19.36 -0.38 9.40
N LYS A 87 19.57 0.94 9.29
CA LYS A 87 19.13 1.91 10.29
C LYS A 87 17.59 1.98 10.31
N MET A 88 16.97 1.92 11.49
CA MET A 88 15.55 2.26 11.71
C MET A 88 15.40 3.71 12.19
N ASP A 89 16.27 4.12 13.11
CA ASP A 89 16.29 5.46 13.72
C ASP A 89 17.74 5.78 14.16
N ASP A 90 18.01 6.97 14.66
CA ASP A 90 19.34 7.36 15.13
C ASP A 90 19.90 6.40 16.19
N GLY A 91 20.98 5.70 15.83
CA GLY A 91 21.64 4.70 16.67
C GLY A 91 20.83 3.40 16.89
N VAL A 92 19.73 3.21 16.15
CA VAL A 92 18.89 2.01 16.20
C VAL A 92 18.99 1.26 14.88
N GLU A 93 19.42 0.01 14.95
CA GLU A 93 19.49 -0.89 13.80
C GLU A 93 18.37 -1.92 13.86
N TYR A 94 17.92 -2.41 12.70
CA TYR A 94 16.93 -3.46 12.58
C TYR A 94 17.30 -4.43 11.47
N ARG A 95 16.96 -5.71 11.64
CA ARG A 95 17.17 -6.75 10.62
C ARG A 95 15.95 -6.82 9.72
N TYR A 96 15.99 -6.08 8.61
CA TYR A 96 14.93 -6.05 7.63
C TYR A 96 14.98 -7.26 6.70
N TRP A 97 13.81 -7.67 6.25
CA TRP A 97 13.62 -8.56 5.11
C TRP A 97 12.97 -7.74 4.01
N THR A 98 13.58 -7.72 2.84
CA THR A 98 13.27 -6.73 1.81
C THR A 98 13.01 -7.39 0.47
N PHE A 99 12.21 -6.73 -0.36
CA PHE A 99 12.25 -6.93 -1.80
C PHE A 99 13.22 -5.88 -2.38
N ASP A 100 14.23 -6.33 -3.10
CA ASP A 100 15.26 -5.54 -3.78
C ASP A 100 16.11 -4.64 -2.86
N GLY A 101 16.24 -4.99 -1.59
CA GLY A 101 17.25 -4.40 -0.70
C GLY A 101 16.82 -3.16 0.08
N ASP A 102 15.55 -2.74 0.01
CA ASP A 102 14.99 -1.67 0.85
C ASP A 102 13.49 -1.88 1.17
N VAL A 103 12.91 -0.97 1.95
CA VAL A 103 11.50 -0.98 2.36
C VAL A 103 10.83 0.37 2.00
N PRO A 104 9.75 0.37 1.21
CA PRO A 104 9.13 -0.78 0.56
C PRO A 104 10.01 -1.36 -0.56
N GLY A 105 9.59 -2.51 -1.08
CA GLY A 105 10.09 -3.03 -2.34
C GLY A 105 9.86 -2.07 -3.50
N ARG A 106 10.52 -2.33 -4.65
CA ARG A 106 10.41 -1.46 -5.82
C ARG A 106 8.96 -1.35 -6.33
N MET A 107 8.54 -0.15 -6.73
CA MET A 107 7.24 0.05 -7.34
C MET A 107 7.20 -0.55 -8.74
N ILE A 108 6.15 -1.31 -9.03
CA ILE A 108 5.88 -1.88 -10.35
C ILE A 108 4.74 -1.09 -10.99
N ARG A 109 4.82 -0.80 -12.29
CA ARG A 109 3.76 -0.13 -13.04
C ARG A 109 3.47 -0.90 -14.32
N VAL A 110 2.23 -1.35 -14.47
CA VAL A 110 1.75 -2.13 -15.63
C VAL A 110 0.40 -1.60 -16.08
N ARG A 111 -0.08 -2.04 -17.23
CA ARG A 111 -1.39 -1.66 -17.77
C ARG A 111 -2.38 -2.80 -17.59
N GLU A 112 -3.64 -2.46 -17.35
CA GLU A 112 -4.74 -3.42 -17.34
C GLU A 112 -4.72 -4.26 -18.64
N GLY A 113 -4.73 -5.58 -18.46
CA GLY A 113 -4.64 -6.57 -19.54
C GLY A 113 -3.23 -7.06 -19.85
N ASP A 114 -2.17 -6.44 -19.31
CA ASP A 114 -0.81 -6.97 -19.41
C ASP A 114 -0.70 -8.34 -18.72
N THR A 115 0.16 -9.20 -19.26
CA THR A 115 0.64 -10.40 -18.53
C THR A 115 1.95 -10.06 -17.84
N VAL A 116 2.00 -10.16 -16.52
CA VAL A 116 3.19 -9.94 -15.72
C VAL A 116 3.91 -11.26 -15.51
N GLU A 117 5.13 -11.39 -16.02
CA GLU A 117 6.03 -12.52 -15.75
C GLU A 117 7.04 -12.11 -14.68
N VAL A 118 7.05 -12.82 -13.55
CA VAL A 118 7.92 -12.51 -12.42
C VAL A 118 9.03 -13.55 -12.34
N GLU A 119 10.28 -13.11 -12.42
CA GLU A 119 11.48 -13.88 -12.05
C GLU A 119 11.85 -13.49 -10.62
N PHE A 120 11.51 -14.36 -9.67
CA PHE A 120 11.62 -14.13 -8.24
C PHE A 120 12.80 -14.92 -7.66
N SER A 121 13.82 -14.23 -7.19
CA SER A 121 15.01 -14.83 -6.58
C SER A 121 15.05 -14.59 -5.09
N ASN A 122 15.57 -15.56 -4.34
CA ASN A 122 15.88 -15.38 -2.93
C ASN A 122 17.40 -15.44 -2.74
N ASN A 123 17.97 -14.38 -2.19
CA ASN A 123 19.42 -14.26 -2.05
C ASN A 123 19.99 -15.47 -1.29
N PRO A 124 21.16 -16.01 -1.68
CA PRO A 124 21.76 -17.16 -0.97
C PRO A 124 22.05 -16.92 0.51
N SER A 125 22.18 -15.66 0.94
CA SER A 125 22.43 -15.29 2.34
C SER A 125 21.16 -15.17 3.19
N SER A 126 19.97 -15.23 2.59
CA SER A 126 18.71 -15.26 3.33
C SER A 126 18.64 -16.52 4.19
N THR A 127 18.01 -16.40 5.36
CA THR A 127 17.91 -17.46 6.36
C THR A 127 16.63 -18.27 6.22
N VAL A 128 15.60 -17.69 5.60
CA VAL A 128 14.29 -18.33 5.41
C VAL A 128 13.84 -18.27 3.94
N PRO A 129 12.92 -19.16 3.52
CA PRO A 129 12.26 -18.99 2.23
C PRO A 129 11.43 -17.70 2.20
N HIS A 130 11.25 -17.18 1.00
CA HIS A 130 10.39 -16.03 0.72
C HIS A 130 9.52 -16.33 -0.50
N ASN A 131 8.44 -15.58 -0.63
CA ASN A 131 7.55 -15.59 -1.79
C ASN A 131 6.89 -14.21 -1.93
N VAL A 132 5.95 -14.09 -2.87
CA VAL A 132 5.17 -12.85 -3.05
C VAL A 132 3.71 -13.18 -3.38
N ASP A 133 2.82 -12.52 -2.65
CA ASP A 133 1.39 -12.38 -2.92
C ASP A 133 1.15 -10.99 -3.50
N PHE A 134 0.69 -10.92 -4.75
CA PHE A 134 0.25 -9.68 -5.38
C PHE A 134 -1.26 -9.57 -5.25
N HIS A 135 -1.76 -8.50 -4.62
CA HIS A 135 -3.21 -8.25 -4.58
C HIS A 135 -3.78 -7.91 -5.96
N ALA A 136 -2.93 -7.55 -6.93
CA ALA A 136 -3.28 -7.39 -8.34
C ALA A 136 -3.50 -8.72 -9.09
N ALA A 137 -3.08 -9.85 -8.52
CA ALA A 137 -3.16 -11.16 -9.17
C ALA A 137 -4.40 -11.93 -8.74
N THR A 138 -5.24 -12.32 -9.71
CA THR A 138 -6.36 -13.25 -9.46
C THR A 138 -5.87 -14.69 -9.55
N GLY A 139 -5.69 -15.35 -8.42
CA GLY A 139 -5.23 -16.74 -8.36
C GLY A 139 -4.82 -17.18 -6.96
N GLN A 140 -4.35 -18.42 -6.83
CA GLN A 140 -3.99 -19.02 -5.54
C GLN A 140 -2.96 -18.16 -4.78
N GLY A 141 -3.39 -17.56 -3.66
CA GLY A 141 -2.56 -16.71 -2.80
C GLY A 141 -1.87 -15.56 -3.54
N GLY A 142 -2.49 -15.02 -4.60
CA GLY A 142 -1.92 -13.94 -5.41
C GLY A 142 -0.54 -14.25 -6.03
N GLY A 143 -0.19 -15.53 -6.18
CA GLY A 143 1.13 -15.97 -6.66
C GLY A 143 2.03 -16.59 -5.58
N ALA A 144 1.67 -16.51 -4.30
CA ALA A 144 2.48 -16.99 -3.18
C ALA A 144 2.89 -18.47 -3.28
N ALA A 145 1.99 -19.33 -3.77
CA ALA A 145 2.28 -20.75 -3.95
C ALA A 145 3.27 -20.99 -5.10
N ALA A 146 3.17 -20.22 -6.18
CA ALA A 146 4.04 -20.34 -7.35
C ALA A 146 5.44 -19.73 -7.12
N THR A 147 5.54 -18.79 -6.17
CA THR A 147 6.76 -18.04 -5.85
C THR A 147 7.42 -18.47 -4.55
N PHE A 148 7.08 -19.64 -3.99
CA PHE A 148 7.82 -20.17 -2.85
C PHE A 148 9.27 -20.47 -3.23
N THR A 149 10.21 -19.69 -2.69
CA THR A 149 11.60 -19.69 -3.11
C THR A 149 12.53 -19.77 -1.90
N ALA A 150 13.17 -20.93 -1.74
CA ALA A 150 14.22 -21.13 -0.75
C ALA A 150 15.47 -20.27 -1.05
N PRO A 151 16.32 -19.97 -0.05
CA PRO A 151 17.56 -19.22 -0.27
C PRO A 151 18.43 -19.82 -1.39
N GLY A 152 18.96 -18.97 -2.27
CA GLY A 152 19.79 -19.34 -3.41
C GLY A 152 19.04 -19.99 -4.57
N ARG A 153 17.71 -19.85 -4.61
CA ARG A 153 16.84 -20.35 -5.69
C ARG A 153 16.16 -19.18 -6.42
N THR A 154 15.65 -19.50 -7.61
CA THR A 154 14.81 -18.61 -8.41
C THR A 154 13.55 -19.37 -8.82
N SER A 155 12.40 -18.73 -8.69
CA SER A 155 11.10 -19.22 -9.16
C SER A 155 10.56 -18.26 -10.22
N THR A 156 9.83 -18.79 -11.20
CA THR A 156 9.19 -17.98 -12.24
C THR A 156 7.71 -18.30 -12.34
N PHE A 157 6.87 -17.27 -12.38
CA PHE A 157 5.44 -17.43 -12.67
C PHE A 157 4.93 -16.25 -13.48
N SER A 158 3.71 -16.36 -14.01
CA SER A 158 3.05 -15.22 -14.62
C SER A 158 1.58 -15.14 -14.25
N PHE A 159 1.03 -13.92 -14.26
CA PHE A 159 -0.38 -13.65 -14.08
C PHE A 159 -0.82 -12.51 -15.00
N LYS A 160 -2.11 -12.46 -15.34
CA LYS A 160 -2.68 -11.34 -16.10
C LYS A 160 -3.21 -10.29 -15.12
N ALA A 161 -2.87 -9.03 -15.33
CA ALA A 161 -3.37 -7.90 -14.52
C ALA A 161 -4.79 -7.56 -14.99
N LEU A 162 -5.81 -8.19 -14.39
CA LEU A 162 -7.19 -8.14 -14.88
C LEU A 162 -7.92 -6.83 -14.55
N GLN A 163 -7.54 -6.16 -13.46
CA GLN A 163 -8.27 -5.01 -12.93
C GLN A 163 -7.30 -3.85 -12.66
N PRO A 164 -7.68 -2.61 -13.02
CA PRO A 164 -6.89 -1.43 -12.68
C PRO A 164 -7.04 -1.08 -11.20
N GLY A 165 -5.99 -0.48 -10.64
CA GLY A 165 -5.93 -0.08 -9.24
C GLY A 165 -4.50 0.03 -8.72
N LEU A 166 -4.37 0.45 -7.47
CA LEU A 166 -3.10 0.47 -6.74
C LEU A 166 -3.10 -0.65 -5.71
N TYR A 167 -2.25 -1.64 -5.87
CA TYR A 167 -2.30 -2.87 -5.09
C TYR A 167 -1.03 -3.05 -4.27
N ILE A 168 -1.20 -3.48 -3.01
CA ILE A 168 -0.09 -4.01 -2.22
C ILE A 168 0.38 -5.33 -2.83
N TYR A 169 1.68 -5.57 -2.76
CA TYR A 169 2.23 -6.92 -2.78
C TYR A 169 3.03 -7.13 -1.51
N HIS A 170 3.02 -8.34 -0.97
CA HIS A 170 3.77 -8.68 0.24
C HIS A 170 4.20 -10.14 0.28
N CYS A 171 5.12 -10.47 1.17
CA CYS A 171 5.49 -11.86 1.41
C CYS A 171 4.38 -12.58 2.18
N ALA A 172 4.18 -13.87 1.88
CA ALA A 172 3.13 -14.73 2.41
C ALA A 172 3.68 -16.06 2.93
N VAL A 173 4.99 -16.16 3.20
CA VAL A 173 5.58 -17.30 3.92
C VAL A 173 5.16 -17.27 5.39
N ALA A 174 4.85 -18.42 5.97
CA ALA A 174 4.51 -18.53 7.38
C ALA A 174 5.77 -18.37 8.28
N PRO A 175 5.72 -17.59 9.38
CA PRO A 175 4.59 -16.80 9.88
C PRO A 175 4.41 -15.47 9.12
N VAL A 176 3.29 -15.30 8.42
CA VAL A 176 3.06 -14.20 7.46
C VAL A 176 3.27 -12.83 8.10
N GLY A 177 2.71 -12.61 9.29
CA GLY A 177 2.85 -11.35 10.00
C GLY A 177 4.31 -10.96 10.29
N MET A 178 5.19 -11.91 10.56
CA MET A 178 6.63 -11.63 10.78
C MET A 178 7.31 -11.20 9.49
N HIS A 179 7.00 -11.85 8.37
CA HIS A 179 7.58 -11.47 7.07
C HIS A 179 7.16 -10.05 6.67
N ILE A 180 5.88 -9.72 6.84
CA ILE A 180 5.36 -8.37 6.57
C ILE A 180 5.98 -7.35 7.55
N ALA A 181 5.96 -7.63 8.85
CA ALA A 181 6.50 -6.75 9.90
C ALA A 181 8.01 -6.48 9.75
N ASN A 182 8.75 -7.35 9.07
CA ASN A 182 10.16 -7.14 8.76
C ASN A 182 10.41 -6.29 7.51
N GLY A 183 9.36 -5.83 6.82
CA GLY A 183 9.45 -4.89 5.69
C GLY A 183 9.14 -5.49 4.31
N MET A 184 8.66 -6.73 4.22
CA MET A 184 8.42 -7.38 2.93
C MET A 184 7.08 -6.98 2.30
N TYR A 185 7.00 -5.74 1.83
CA TYR A 185 5.84 -5.21 1.10
C TYR A 185 6.24 -4.14 0.07
N GLY A 186 5.40 -3.93 -0.93
CA GLY A 186 5.52 -2.83 -1.89
C GLY A 186 4.22 -2.61 -2.68
N LEU A 187 4.26 -1.78 -3.72
CA LEU A 187 3.09 -1.45 -4.55
C LEU A 187 3.28 -1.84 -6.02
N ILE A 188 2.22 -2.39 -6.59
CA ILE A 188 2.04 -2.51 -8.04
C ILE A 188 0.85 -1.64 -8.47
N LEU A 189 1.11 -0.70 -9.36
CA LEU A 189 0.10 0.10 -10.03
C LEU A 189 -0.30 -0.60 -11.33
N VAL A 190 -1.59 -0.91 -11.46
CA VAL A 190 -2.20 -1.34 -12.72
C VAL A 190 -2.98 -0.16 -13.28
N GLU A 191 -2.42 0.52 -14.27
CA GLU A 191 -3.10 1.62 -14.94
C GLU A 191 -4.36 1.14 -15.69
N PRO A 192 -5.45 1.92 -15.68
CA PRO A 192 -6.56 1.71 -16.61
C PRO A 192 -6.07 1.66 -18.06
N LYS A 193 -6.86 1.05 -18.95
CA LYS A 193 -6.51 0.95 -20.37
C LYS A 193 -6.27 2.31 -21.04
N GLU A 194 -6.98 3.34 -20.59
CA GLU A 194 -6.90 4.73 -21.03
C GLU A 194 -5.76 5.54 -20.37
N GLY A 195 -5.04 4.95 -19.41
CA GLY A 195 -4.03 5.61 -18.59
C GLY A 195 -4.62 6.49 -17.50
N LEU A 196 -3.76 7.05 -16.64
CA LEU A 196 -4.15 8.04 -15.64
C LEU A 196 -4.02 9.48 -16.18
N PRO A 197 -4.80 10.45 -15.64
CA PRO A 197 -4.57 11.86 -15.94
C PRO A 197 -3.12 12.29 -15.64
N LYS A 198 -2.56 13.17 -16.47
CA LYS A 198 -1.21 13.69 -16.28
C LYS A 198 -1.15 14.58 -15.04
N VAL A 199 -0.04 14.49 -14.32
CA VAL A 199 0.34 15.34 -13.17
C VAL A 199 1.82 15.69 -13.27
N ASP A 200 2.26 16.72 -12.55
CA ASP A 200 3.65 17.21 -12.62
C ASP A 200 4.61 16.44 -11.72
N LYS A 201 4.09 15.86 -10.62
CA LYS A 201 4.87 15.06 -9.66
C LYS A 201 4.10 13.82 -9.21
N GLU A 202 4.81 12.70 -9.14
CA GLU A 202 4.31 11.44 -8.63
C GLU A 202 5.24 10.93 -7.52
N PHE A 203 4.69 10.52 -6.37
CA PHE A 203 5.46 9.99 -5.25
C PHE A 203 4.96 8.63 -4.77
N TYR A 204 5.90 7.78 -4.39
CA TYR A 204 5.66 6.44 -3.87
C TYR A 204 5.89 6.39 -2.35
N ILE A 205 4.81 6.14 -1.58
CA ILE A 205 4.84 6.19 -0.13
C ILE A 205 4.15 4.96 0.44
N VAL A 206 4.81 4.23 1.35
CA VAL A 206 4.17 3.10 2.06
C VAL A 206 4.37 3.26 3.55
N GLN A 207 3.27 3.24 4.30
CA GLN A 207 3.30 3.18 5.76
C GLN A 207 3.50 1.73 6.23
N GLY A 208 4.26 1.56 7.31
CA GLY A 208 4.35 0.30 8.04
C GLY A 208 4.57 0.49 9.53
N ASP A 209 4.13 -0.50 10.32
CA ASP A 209 4.28 -0.58 11.77
C ASP A 209 5.27 -1.68 12.16
N PHE A 210 6.28 -1.32 12.97
CA PHE A 210 7.40 -2.19 13.33
C PHE A 210 7.46 -2.46 14.83
N TYR A 211 7.83 -3.69 15.15
CA TYR A 211 7.72 -4.27 16.49
C TYR A 211 9.09 -4.69 16.99
N THR A 212 9.77 -3.77 17.68
CA THR A 212 11.09 -4.05 18.28
C THR A 212 10.95 -4.51 19.72
N LYS A 213 11.84 -5.38 20.18
CA LYS A 213 11.89 -5.81 21.59
C LYS A 213 12.14 -4.63 22.53
N GLY A 214 13.17 -3.84 22.26
CA GLY A 214 13.39 -2.57 22.95
C GLY A 214 12.30 -1.56 22.66
N LYS A 215 12.12 -0.59 23.56
CA LYS A 215 11.28 0.58 23.30
C LYS A 215 11.87 1.44 22.19
N LYS A 216 11.07 2.30 21.55
CA LYS A 216 11.58 3.32 20.62
C LYS A 216 12.81 4.05 21.20
N GLY A 217 13.86 4.19 20.40
CA GLY A 217 15.14 4.82 20.78
C GLY A 217 16.12 3.92 21.52
N ALA A 218 15.74 2.69 21.88
CA ALA A 218 16.68 1.71 22.43
C ALA A 218 17.77 1.40 21.37
N GLN A 219 19.01 1.69 21.73
CA GLN A 219 20.15 1.70 20.81
C GLN A 219 20.59 0.28 20.38
N GLY A 220 21.32 0.21 19.28
CA GLY A 220 21.87 -1.03 18.71
C GLY A 220 20.86 -1.83 17.89
N LEU A 221 21.24 -3.07 17.54
CA LEU A 221 20.40 -3.97 16.77
C LEU A 221 19.20 -4.46 17.59
N GLN A 222 18.01 -4.01 17.21
CA GLN A 222 16.76 -4.40 17.82
C GLN A 222 16.16 -5.62 17.11
N PRO A 223 15.87 -6.72 17.84
CA PRO A 223 15.16 -7.86 17.27
C PRO A 223 13.66 -7.59 17.17
N PHE A 224 13.00 -8.30 16.25
CA PHE A 224 11.55 -8.39 16.16
C PHE A 224 10.93 -8.94 17.45
N ASP A 225 9.77 -8.39 17.84
CA ASP A 225 8.99 -8.79 19.01
C ASP A 225 7.58 -9.26 18.58
N MET A 226 7.38 -10.58 18.61
CA MET A 226 6.12 -11.20 18.20
C MET A 226 4.96 -10.85 19.14
N ASP A 227 5.22 -10.73 20.45
CA ASP A 227 4.15 -10.47 21.42
C ASP A 227 3.58 -9.07 21.22
N LYS A 228 4.45 -8.08 20.96
CA LYS A 228 4.01 -6.72 20.59
C LYS A 228 3.28 -6.70 19.25
N ALA A 229 3.72 -7.49 18.27
CA ALA A 229 3.06 -7.60 16.97
C ALA A 229 1.63 -8.16 17.10
N VAL A 230 1.46 -9.25 17.85
CA VAL A 230 0.14 -9.83 18.11
C VAL A 230 -0.76 -8.88 18.92
N ALA A 231 -0.18 -8.08 19.81
CA ALA A 231 -0.90 -7.09 20.59
C ALA A 231 -1.19 -5.76 19.85
N GLU A 232 -0.72 -5.61 18.61
CA GLU A 232 -0.82 -4.39 17.81
C GLU A 232 -0.22 -3.15 18.52
N GLN A 233 0.88 -3.34 19.26
CA GLN A 233 1.60 -2.29 19.99
C GLN A 233 2.98 -2.00 19.37
N PRO A 234 3.04 -1.33 18.19
CA PRO A 234 4.31 -1.07 17.53
C PRO A 234 5.13 -0.01 18.25
N GLU A 235 6.45 -0.10 18.15
CA GLU A 235 7.37 0.91 18.68
C GLU A 235 7.65 2.00 17.64
N TYR A 236 7.64 1.63 16.36
CA TYR A 236 7.81 2.55 15.23
C TYR A 236 6.62 2.42 14.28
N VAL A 237 6.19 3.55 13.75
CA VAL A 237 5.28 3.62 12.61
C VAL A 237 5.95 4.60 11.67
N VAL A 238 6.25 4.21 10.45
CA VAL A 238 7.12 4.97 9.56
C VAL A 238 6.57 4.94 8.13
N PHE A 239 6.93 5.97 7.36
CA PHE A 239 6.86 5.88 5.90
C PHE A 239 8.19 5.33 5.38
N ASN A 240 8.14 4.50 4.34
CA ASN A 240 9.32 4.02 3.62
C ASN A 240 10.44 3.45 4.53
N GLY A 241 10.04 2.56 5.44
CA GLY A 241 10.95 1.66 6.14
C GLY A 241 11.65 2.19 7.38
N HIS A 242 11.94 3.50 7.47
CA HIS A 242 12.73 4.06 8.57
C HIS A 242 12.33 5.50 8.93
N VAL A 243 12.66 5.91 10.15
CA VAL A 243 12.40 7.27 10.65
C VAL A 243 13.18 8.28 9.80
N GLY A 244 12.48 9.28 9.27
CA GLY A 244 13.08 10.33 8.44
C GLY A 244 13.45 9.91 7.01
N SER A 245 12.96 8.77 6.53
CA SER A 245 13.20 8.26 5.17
C SER A 245 12.83 9.25 4.06
N ILE A 246 11.82 10.09 4.30
CA ILE A 246 11.32 11.12 3.39
C ILE A 246 11.15 12.47 4.10
N ALA A 247 11.99 12.75 5.10
CA ALA A 247 12.03 14.02 5.82
C ALA A 247 13.45 14.59 5.88
N GLY A 248 13.58 15.85 6.31
CA GLY A 248 14.85 16.54 6.39
C GLY A 248 15.51 16.66 5.00
N ASP A 249 16.72 16.13 4.87
CA ASP A 249 17.47 16.12 3.62
C ASP A 249 16.86 15.18 2.56
N ASN A 250 16.09 14.18 3.01
CA ASN A 250 15.40 13.22 2.15
C ASN A 250 13.97 13.67 1.76
N ALA A 251 13.59 14.90 2.11
CA ALA A 251 12.25 15.41 1.84
C ALA A 251 11.90 15.35 0.34
N LEU A 252 10.63 15.05 0.07
CA LEU A 252 10.03 15.15 -1.26
C LEU A 252 10.10 16.60 -1.75
N LYS A 253 10.11 16.82 -3.07
CA LYS A 253 10.30 18.16 -3.66
C LYS A 253 9.30 18.43 -4.78
N ALA A 254 8.67 19.59 -4.73
CA ALA A 254 7.81 20.12 -5.78
C ALA A 254 8.00 21.64 -5.91
N LYS A 255 7.35 22.24 -6.91
CA LYS A 255 7.30 23.69 -7.12
C LYS A 255 5.87 24.20 -7.00
N ALA A 256 5.71 25.41 -6.48
CA ALA A 256 4.41 26.06 -6.39
C ALA A 256 3.73 26.10 -7.78
N GLY A 257 2.46 25.72 -7.83
CA GLY A 257 1.65 25.55 -9.04
C GLY A 257 1.66 24.13 -9.64
N GLU A 258 2.56 23.23 -9.20
CA GLU A 258 2.59 21.84 -9.66
C GLU A 258 1.44 21.01 -9.06
N THR A 259 0.91 20.09 -9.87
CA THR A 259 -0.01 19.04 -9.43
C THR A 259 0.76 17.83 -8.92
N VAL A 260 0.41 17.36 -7.73
CA VAL A 260 1.06 16.25 -7.04
C VAL A 260 0.09 15.08 -6.92
N ARG A 261 0.53 13.87 -7.30
CA ARG A 261 -0.14 12.60 -7.00
C ARG A 261 0.74 11.76 -6.06
N MET A 262 0.16 11.25 -4.99
CA MET A 262 0.83 10.29 -4.11
C MET A 262 0.14 8.93 -4.20
N TYR A 263 0.94 7.88 -4.44
CA TYR A 263 0.54 6.49 -4.35
C TYR A 263 0.84 5.99 -2.94
N VAL A 264 -0.17 5.96 -2.09
CA VAL A 264 -0.04 5.71 -0.66
C VAL A 264 -0.48 4.28 -0.35
N GLY A 265 0.49 3.42 -0.05
CA GLY A 265 0.25 2.07 0.45
C GLY A 265 0.28 2.04 1.97
N ASN A 266 -0.34 1.02 2.55
CA ASN A 266 -0.16 0.68 3.96
C ASN A 266 0.11 -0.82 4.08
N GLY A 267 1.39 -1.16 4.23
CA GLY A 267 1.82 -2.55 4.39
C GLY A 267 1.41 -3.15 5.74
N GLY A 268 1.05 -2.31 6.72
CA GLY A 268 0.74 -2.74 8.08
C GLY A 268 1.99 -3.24 8.81
N PRO A 269 1.93 -4.40 9.50
CA PRO A 269 0.96 -5.47 9.31
C PRO A 269 -0.42 -5.22 9.92
N ASN A 270 -0.56 -4.33 10.91
CA ASN A 270 -1.80 -4.26 11.69
C ASN A 270 -2.52 -2.91 11.57
N LEU A 271 -1.78 -1.80 11.54
CA LEU A 271 -2.42 -0.50 11.72
C LEU A 271 -3.12 -0.02 10.45
N VAL A 272 -4.24 0.68 10.64
CA VAL A 272 -4.89 1.50 9.61
C VAL A 272 -4.40 2.93 9.73
N SER A 273 -4.00 3.55 8.60
CA SER A 273 -3.55 4.95 8.59
C SER A 273 -4.72 5.92 8.45
N SER A 274 -4.70 7.01 9.22
CA SER A 274 -5.50 8.21 8.93
C SER A 274 -4.63 9.22 8.20
N PHE A 275 -4.33 8.94 6.93
CA PHE A 275 -3.33 9.67 6.16
C PHE A 275 -3.77 11.13 5.91
N HIS A 276 -2.86 12.06 6.16
CA HIS A 276 -3.08 13.50 6.03
C HIS A 276 -1.78 14.21 5.60
N VAL A 277 -1.92 15.32 4.88
CA VAL A 277 -0.82 16.25 4.56
C VAL A 277 -1.11 17.59 5.23
N ILE A 278 -0.34 17.93 6.27
CA ILE A 278 -0.50 19.17 7.01
C ILE A 278 -0.25 20.36 6.09
N GLY A 279 -1.26 21.23 5.98
CA GLY A 279 -1.24 22.43 5.15
C GLY A 279 -1.91 22.27 3.78
N GLU A 280 -2.37 21.07 3.42
CA GLU A 280 -3.05 20.78 2.15
C GLU A 280 -4.42 20.13 2.35
N ILE A 281 -5.23 20.17 1.29
CA ILE A 281 -6.49 19.43 1.17
C ILE A 281 -6.37 18.54 -0.06
N PHE A 282 -6.82 17.28 0.04
CA PHE A 282 -6.84 16.41 -1.13
C PHE A 282 -7.96 16.84 -2.07
N ASP A 283 -7.58 17.42 -3.21
CA ASP A 283 -8.49 17.74 -4.32
C ASP A 283 -9.22 16.48 -4.76
N LYS A 284 -8.50 15.35 -4.86
CA LYS A 284 -9.08 14.04 -5.16
C LYS A 284 -8.48 12.94 -4.29
N VAL A 285 -9.34 11.98 -3.95
CA VAL A 285 -8.96 10.72 -3.31
C VAL A 285 -9.60 9.58 -4.08
N TYR A 286 -8.77 8.69 -4.63
CA TYR A 286 -9.23 7.38 -5.10
C TYR A 286 -9.43 6.51 -3.87
N VAL A 287 -10.70 6.39 -3.47
CA VAL A 287 -11.12 5.78 -2.21
C VAL A 287 -10.65 4.34 -2.16
N GLU A 288 -9.85 4.02 -1.13
CA GLU A 288 -9.24 2.71 -0.91
C GLU A 288 -8.48 2.17 -2.14
N GLY A 289 -7.91 3.08 -2.96
CA GLY A 289 -7.12 2.74 -4.15
C GLY A 289 -7.94 2.24 -5.33
N GLY A 290 -9.27 2.27 -5.22
CA GLY A 290 -10.22 1.82 -6.22
C GLY A 290 -10.63 2.90 -7.23
N LYS A 291 -11.73 2.64 -7.95
CA LYS A 291 -12.25 3.52 -9.01
C LYS A 291 -13.01 4.75 -8.49
N LEU A 292 -13.60 4.66 -7.30
CA LEU A 292 -14.40 5.75 -6.74
C LEU A 292 -13.49 6.94 -6.40
N ILE A 293 -13.81 8.11 -6.93
CA ILE A 293 -13.12 9.36 -6.61
C ILE A 293 -14.01 10.16 -5.66
N ASN A 294 -13.46 10.54 -4.50
CA ASN A 294 -14.00 11.56 -3.62
C ASN A 294 -13.17 12.84 -3.75
N GLU A 295 -13.71 13.98 -3.33
CA GLU A 295 -13.07 15.29 -3.51
C GLU A 295 -13.12 16.11 -2.21
N ASN A 296 -12.20 17.06 -2.05
CA ASN A 296 -12.12 17.98 -0.91
C ASN A 296 -11.99 17.27 0.44
N VAL A 297 -11.10 16.27 0.51
CA VAL A 297 -10.91 15.43 1.68
C VAL A 297 -9.69 15.89 2.47
N GLN A 298 -9.85 16.16 3.77
CA GLN A 298 -8.74 16.55 4.63
C GLN A 298 -7.81 15.36 4.97
N SER A 299 -8.40 14.21 5.27
CA SER A 299 -7.69 13.00 5.71
C SER A 299 -8.43 11.78 5.20
N THR A 300 -7.69 10.78 4.72
CA THR A 300 -8.28 9.54 4.19
C THR A 300 -7.81 8.33 4.97
N ILE A 301 -8.68 7.33 5.08
CA ILE A 301 -8.32 6.02 5.61
C ILE A 301 -7.52 5.26 4.56
N VAL A 302 -6.42 4.64 4.99
CA VAL A 302 -5.66 3.65 4.20
C VAL A 302 -5.67 2.32 4.97
N PRO A 303 -6.48 1.33 4.56
CA PRO A 303 -6.59 0.04 5.25
C PRO A 303 -5.24 -0.68 5.40
N ALA A 304 -5.06 -1.51 6.43
CA ALA A 304 -3.91 -2.40 6.51
C ALA A 304 -3.93 -3.39 5.33
N GLY A 305 -2.82 -3.56 4.63
CA GLY A 305 -2.78 -4.30 3.37
C GLY A 305 -3.53 -3.61 2.22
N GLY A 306 -3.89 -2.34 2.38
CA GLY A 306 -4.61 -1.54 1.40
C GLY A 306 -3.80 -0.36 0.86
N SER A 307 -4.47 0.49 0.10
CA SER A 307 -3.86 1.66 -0.51
C SER A 307 -4.87 2.81 -0.69
N ALA A 308 -4.38 3.98 -1.09
CA ALA A 308 -5.15 5.10 -1.60
C ALA A 308 -4.29 5.88 -2.62
N ILE A 309 -4.92 6.58 -3.55
CA ILE A 309 -4.26 7.58 -4.39
C ILE A 309 -4.84 8.94 -4.00
N VAL A 310 -3.98 9.89 -3.69
CA VAL A 310 -4.40 11.27 -3.40
C VAL A 310 -3.77 12.23 -4.39
N GLU A 311 -4.53 13.23 -4.80
CA GLU A 311 -4.08 14.31 -5.67
C GLU A 311 -4.39 15.66 -5.04
N PHE A 312 -3.47 16.60 -5.17
CA PHE A 312 -3.63 17.98 -4.76
C PHE A 312 -2.65 18.87 -5.54
N LYS A 313 -2.96 20.16 -5.65
CA LYS A 313 -2.04 21.16 -6.22
C LYS A 313 -1.37 21.95 -5.10
N VAL A 314 -0.05 22.07 -5.16
CA VAL A 314 0.70 22.86 -4.17
C VAL A 314 0.75 24.33 -4.57
N ASP A 315 -0.07 25.17 -3.95
CA ASP A 315 -0.25 26.54 -4.44
C ASP A 315 0.83 27.54 -3.99
N ILE A 316 1.41 27.35 -2.81
CA ILE A 316 2.37 28.28 -2.19
C ILE A 316 3.63 27.55 -1.72
N PRO A 317 4.79 28.24 -1.59
CA PRO A 317 5.99 27.64 -1.03
C PRO A 317 5.80 27.28 0.45
N GLY A 318 6.51 26.24 0.89
CA GLY A 318 6.44 25.79 2.28
C GLY A 318 6.96 24.38 2.50
N SER A 319 6.84 23.90 3.75
CA SER A 319 7.09 22.51 4.10
C SER A 319 5.79 21.85 4.56
N TYR A 320 5.27 20.95 3.75
CA TYR A 320 4.03 20.24 3.99
C TYR A 320 4.33 18.87 4.59
N THR A 321 3.68 18.53 5.70
CA THR A 321 4.08 17.36 6.49
C THR A 321 3.09 16.21 6.29
N LEU A 322 3.57 15.10 5.73
CA LEU A 322 2.81 13.86 5.60
C LEU A 322 2.75 13.18 6.97
N VAL A 323 1.56 12.79 7.42
CA VAL A 323 1.37 12.15 8.74
C VAL A 323 0.32 11.03 8.71
N ASP A 324 0.46 10.09 9.63
CA ASP A 324 -0.69 9.37 10.17
C ASP A 324 -1.34 10.22 11.28
N HIS A 325 -2.57 10.68 11.04
CA HIS A 325 -3.29 11.59 11.93
C HIS A 325 -3.86 10.91 13.19
N SER A 326 -3.63 9.60 13.38
CA SER A 326 -3.55 9.03 14.73
C SER A 326 -2.28 9.55 15.43
N ILE A 327 -2.33 10.81 15.82
CA ILE A 327 -1.21 11.77 15.73
C ILE A 327 0.04 11.46 16.56
N PHE A 328 -0.11 10.67 17.63
CA PHE A 328 1.04 10.16 18.39
C PHE A 328 1.93 9.23 17.54
N ARG A 329 1.39 8.60 16.48
CA ARG A 329 2.20 7.82 15.53
C ARG A 329 3.16 8.72 14.76
N ALA A 330 2.72 9.90 14.33
CA ALA A 330 3.54 10.86 13.61
C ALA A 330 4.68 11.40 14.48
N PHE A 331 4.34 12.08 15.57
CA PHE A 331 5.33 12.85 16.34
C PHE A 331 6.03 12.06 17.45
N ASN A 332 5.59 10.83 17.76
CA ASN A 332 6.25 10.00 18.77
C ASN A 332 6.75 8.66 18.22
N LYS A 333 6.25 8.16 17.08
CA LYS A 333 6.67 6.87 16.50
C LYS A 333 7.33 6.97 15.12
N GLY A 334 7.35 8.15 14.49
CA GLY A 334 8.10 8.41 13.27
C GLY A 334 7.29 8.45 11.97
N ALA A 335 5.95 8.46 12.04
CA ALA A 335 5.07 8.45 10.87
C ALA A 335 4.98 9.86 10.27
N LEU A 336 6.12 10.39 9.84
CA LEU A 336 6.31 11.77 9.43
C LEU A 336 7.18 11.82 8.18
N GLY A 337 6.64 12.40 7.12
CA GLY A 337 7.37 12.78 5.90
C GLY A 337 7.24 14.28 5.63
N GLN A 338 8.08 14.81 4.73
CA GLN A 338 8.03 16.21 4.32
C GLN A 338 8.00 16.33 2.80
N LEU A 339 7.15 17.22 2.31
CA LEU A 339 7.15 17.76 0.96
C LEU A 339 7.56 19.23 1.00
N LYS A 340 8.76 19.52 0.48
CA LYS A 340 9.29 20.88 0.35
C LYS A 340 8.85 21.45 -1.00
N VAL A 341 8.13 22.56 -0.95
CA VAL A 341 7.64 23.29 -2.12
C VAL A 341 8.38 24.61 -2.22
N GLU A 342 9.05 24.83 -3.35
CA GLU A 342 9.71 26.10 -3.67
C GLU A 342 8.85 26.96 -4.61
N GLY A 343 8.91 28.28 -4.49
CA GLY A 343 8.08 29.17 -5.31
C GLY A 343 7.94 30.57 -4.73
N ALA A 344 7.05 31.35 -5.32
CA ALA A 344 6.70 32.68 -4.84
C ALA A 344 5.56 32.61 -3.82
N GLU A 345 5.68 33.37 -2.73
CA GLU A 345 4.63 33.53 -1.72
C GLU A 345 3.33 34.12 -2.33
N ASN A 346 2.18 33.75 -1.79
CA ASN A 346 0.89 34.34 -2.15
C ASN A 346 0.05 34.69 -0.90
N PRO A 347 0.09 35.96 -0.43
CA PRO A 347 -0.66 36.41 0.74
C PRO A 347 -2.19 36.35 0.60
N GLU A 348 -2.72 36.23 -0.62
CA GLU A 348 -4.17 36.03 -0.82
C GLU A 348 -4.60 34.61 -0.42
N ILE A 349 -3.68 33.65 -0.45
CA ILE A 349 -3.91 32.26 -0.01
C ILE A 349 -3.62 32.12 1.48
N MET A 350 -2.41 32.50 1.90
CA MET A 350 -2.03 32.49 3.31
C MET A 350 -1.01 33.59 3.60
N THR A 351 -1.29 34.41 4.61
CA THR A 351 -0.34 35.41 5.09
C THR A 351 0.61 34.79 6.11
N GLN A 352 1.80 35.38 6.26
CA GLN A 352 2.60 35.21 7.47
C GLN A 352 1.86 35.82 8.68
N LYS A 353 2.39 35.63 9.90
CA LYS A 353 1.84 36.27 11.12
C LYS A 353 1.77 37.78 10.92
N LEU A 354 0.55 38.35 10.91
CA LEU A 354 0.33 39.79 10.66
C LEU A 354 0.72 40.69 11.84
N SER A 355 0.42 40.25 13.07
CA SER A 355 0.75 40.99 14.29
C SER A 355 0.79 40.06 15.51
N ASP A 356 1.53 40.46 16.54
CA ASP A 356 1.57 39.80 17.85
C ASP A 356 1.46 40.90 18.93
N THR A 357 0.35 40.93 19.66
CA THR A 357 0.01 42.02 20.58
C THR A 357 -0.44 41.47 21.92
N ALA A 358 -0.18 42.23 23.00
CA ALA A 358 -0.59 41.85 24.33
C ALA A 358 -2.12 41.62 24.42
N TYR A 359 -2.53 40.46 24.94
CA TYR A 359 -3.92 40.12 25.22
C TYR A 359 -4.17 40.22 26.73
N ALA A 360 -4.93 41.25 27.14
CA ALA A 360 -5.23 41.51 28.56
C ALA A 360 -6.28 40.56 29.16
N GLY A 361 -6.90 39.66 28.37
CA GLY A 361 -8.06 38.89 28.78
C GLY A 361 -9.33 39.75 28.90
N ASN A 362 -10.50 39.13 28.84
CA ASN A 362 -11.75 39.86 29.02
C ASN A 362 -11.92 40.27 30.49
N GLY A 363 -11.55 41.52 30.83
CA GLY A 363 -11.87 42.16 32.11
C GLY A 363 -10.72 42.53 33.04
N ALA A 364 -9.45 42.31 32.67
CA ALA A 364 -8.34 42.86 33.44
C ALA A 364 -7.98 44.27 32.92
N ALA A 365 -7.91 45.25 33.83
CA ALA A 365 -7.31 46.54 33.52
C ALA A 365 -5.88 46.33 33.00
N PRO A 366 -5.42 47.11 32.01
CA PRO A 366 -4.13 46.90 31.38
C PRO A 366 -3.01 46.94 32.44
N ALA A 367 -2.36 45.81 32.66
CA ALA A 367 -1.16 45.75 33.49
C ALA A 367 -0.02 46.46 32.76
N ALA A 368 0.74 47.28 33.49
CA ALA A 368 1.87 48.02 32.96
C ALA A 368 2.86 47.10 32.21
N SER A 369 3.25 47.52 31.02
CA SER A 369 4.13 46.80 30.11
C SER A 369 5.42 46.33 30.79
N ALA A 370 5.64 45.02 30.85
CA ALA A 370 6.96 44.44 31.11
C ALA A 370 7.80 44.54 29.83
N PRO A 371 9.13 44.75 29.93
CA PRO A 371 9.99 44.85 28.75
C PRO A 371 10.02 43.53 27.97
N ALA A 372 10.00 43.66 26.64
CA ALA A 372 9.98 42.54 25.71
C ALA A 372 11.18 41.60 25.94
N ALA A 373 10.91 40.31 26.13
CA ALA A 373 11.93 39.29 26.08
C ALA A 373 12.45 39.18 24.63
N SER A 374 13.78 39.17 24.48
CA SER A 374 14.46 38.99 23.20
C SER A 374 13.99 37.69 22.52
N ALA A 375 13.75 37.78 21.21
CA ALA A 375 13.34 36.65 20.37
C ALA A 375 14.26 35.43 20.56
N PRO A 376 13.71 34.20 20.64
CA PRO A 376 14.54 33.01 20.59
C PRO A 376 15.21 32.93 19.22
N ALA A 377 16.48 32.50 19.23
CA ALA A 377 17.23 32.21 18.01
C ALA A 377 16.46 31.18 17.17
N LYS A 378 16.57 31.32 15.84
CA LYS A 378 15.99 30.39 14.85
C LYS A 378 16.21 28.94 15.29
N SER A 379 15.14 28.23 15.59
CA SER A 379 15.16 26.78 15.72
C SER A 379 14.96 26.22 14.31
N ASP A 380 16.03 25.73 13.71
CA ASP A 380 15.94 24.88 12.54
C ASP A 380 15.49 23.49 13.05
N TYR A 381 14.20 23.18 12.86
CA TYR A 381 13.63 21.84 12.98
C TYR A 381 12.95 21.46 11.68
#